data_AF-A0A7J4SWP5-F1
#
_entry.id   AF-A0A7J4SWP5-F1
#
_cell.length_a   1.000
_cell.length_b   1.000
_cell.length_c   1.000
_cell.angle_alpha   90.00
_cell.angle_beta   90.00
_cell.angle_gamma   90.00
#
_symmetry.space_group_name_H-M   'P 1'
#
loop_
_entity.id
_entity.type
_entity.pdbx_description
1 polymer ?
#
loop_
_entity_poly.entity_id
_entity_poly.type
_entity_poly.pdbx_seq_one_letter_code
_entity_poly.pdbx_strand_id
1 'polypeptide(L)'
;MGEMKVPGDTYYGCQTARSLVNFDIGDDVMPRPLIRAFGILKLAAARTNRDLGVLDRKIADWIVDAGEEVMHGDLDAHFPLRIWQTGSGTQTNMNTNEVIANRAIEMAGGVLGSKSPVHPNDHVNKGQSSNDTFPTAMHIAAAEEIEHRLLKSVRELKRKLSRKQKEFNDIVKIGRT
;
A
#
# COMPACT_ATOMS: atom_id res chain seq x y z
N MET A 1 1.26 6.26 -24.40
CA MET A 1 -0.01 6.06 -25.12
C MET A 1 -0.93 7.28 -24.96
N GLY A 2 -0.47 8.46 -25.37
CA GLY A 2 -1.32 9.67 -25.43
C GLY A 2 -1.89 10.17 -24.09
N GLU A 3 -2.83 11.10 -24.22
CA GLU A 3 -3.54 11.78 -23.13
C GLU A 3 -4.69 10.93 -22.58
N MET A 4 -5.05 11.16 -21.32
CA MET A 4 -6.19 10.51 -20.66
C MET A 4 -6.81 11.47 -19.66
N LYS A 5 -8.15 11.51 -19.61
CA LYS A 5 -8.88 12.32 -18.62
C LYS A 5 -8.91 11.57 -17.29
N VAL A 6 -8.60 12.28 -16.21
CA VAL A 6 -8.61 11.78 -14.83
C VAL A 6 -9.48 12.73 -13.99
N PRO A 7 -10.32 12.23 -13.05
CA PRO A 7 -11.10 13.09 -12.16
C PRO A 7 -10.21 14.04 -11.35
N GLY A 8 -10.61 15.32 -11.25
CA GLY A 8 -9.82 16.36 -10.59
C GLY A 8 -9.74 16.24 -9.07
N ASP A 9 -10.59 15.40 -8.48
CA ASP A 9 -10.67 15.07 -7.05
C ASP A 9 -9.90 13.79 -6.69
N THR A 10 -9.06 13.29 -7.60
CA THR A 10 -8.25 12.08 -7.38
C THR A 10 -6.76 12.34 -7.53
N TYR A 11 -5.94 11.66 -6.72
CA TYR A 11 -4.48 11.75 -6.83
C TYR A 11 -3.86 10.70 -7.77
N TYR A 12 -4.59 9.69 -8.25
CA TYR A 12 -4.01 8.76 -9.21
C TYR A 12 -3.84 9.41 -10.59
N GLY A 13 -3.05 8.80 -11.48
CA GLY A 13 -2.69 9.37 -12.77
C GLY A 13 -3.17 8.55 -13.96
N CYS A 14 -2.60 8.85 -15.13
CA CYS A 14 -3.00 8.25 -16.39
C CYS A 14 -2.80 6.74 -16.45
N GLN A 15 -1.78 6.19 -15.77
CA GLN A 15 -1.55 4.74 -15.79
C GLN A 15 -2.63 4.01 -14.99
N THR A 16 -2.99 4.55 -13.82
CA THR A 16 -4.08 4.02 -13.00
C THR A 16 -5.41 4.11 -13.73
N ALA A 17 -5.73 5.28 -14.30
CA ALA A 17 -6.95 5.47 -15.08
C ALA A 17 -7.04 4.49 -16.27
N ARG A 18 -5.92 4.23 -16.96
CA ARG A 18 -5.88 3.24 -18.05
C ARG A 18 -6.07 1.83 -17.54
N SER A 19 -5.49 1.50 -16.39
CA SER A 19 -5.66 0.17 -15.80
C SER A 19 -7.10 -0.09 -15.39
N LEU A 20 -7.83 0.92 -14.89
CA LEU A 20 -9.25 0.79 -14.56
C LEU A 20 -10.09 0.40 -15.78
N VAL A 21 -9.81 0.98 -16.95
CA VAL A 21 -10.53 0.66 -18.19
C VAL A 21 -10.15 -0.73 -18.71
N ASN A 22 -8.88 -1.11 -18.60
CA ASN A 22 -8.38 -2.36 -19.19
C ASN A 22 -8.62 -3.60 -18.32
N PHE A 23 -8.75 -3.43 -17.00
CA PHE A 23 -8.85 -4.50 -16.01
C PHE A 23 -10.08 -4.31 -15.11
N ASP A 24 -11.24 -4.11 -15.73
CA ASP A 24 -12.53 -4.08 -15.03
C ASP A 24 -13.09 -5.49 -14.84
N ILE A 25 -12.42 -6.27 -14.00
CA ILE A 25 -12.73 -7.68 -13.74
C ILE A 25 -12.99 -7.82 -12.25
N GLY A 26 -14.21 -8.23 -11.88
CA GLY A 26 -14.62 -8.44 -10.49
C GLY A 26 -14.67 -7.16 -9.64
N ASP A 27 -15.10 -7.33 -8.39
CA ASP A 27 -15.23 -6.22 -7.43
C ASP A 27 -14.10 -6.17 -6.40
N ASP A 28 -13.22 -7.17 -6.38
CA ASP A 28 -12.12 -7.27 -5.44
C ASP A 28 -11.09 -6.16 -5.73
N VAL A 29 -10.99 -5.20 -4.81
CA VAL A 29 -9.95 -4.16 -4.82
C VAL A 29 -8.73 -4.61 -4.03
N MET A 30 -7.60 -3.96 -4.25
CA MET A 30 -6.39 -4.26 -3.48
C MET A 30 -6.65 -4.12 -1.97
N PRO A 31 -6.25 -5.12 -1.16
CA PRO A 31 -6.53 -5.11 0.26
C PRO A 31 -5.75 -3.98 0.93
N ARG A 32 -6.40 -3.30 1.89
CA ARG A 32 -5.79 -2.17 2.61
C ARG A 32 -4.40 -2.45 3.21
N PRO A 33 -4.12 -3.63 3.82
CA PRO A 33 -2.78 -3.96 4.28
C PRO A 33 -1.69 -3.87 3.19
N LEU A 34 -2.03 -4.19 1.93
CA LEU A 34 -1.09 -4.08 0.82
C LEU A 34 -0.84 -2.62 0.43
N ILE A 35 -1.88 -1.78 0.39
CA ILE A 35 -1.74 -0.33 0.13
C ILE A 35 -0.91 0.32 1.24
N ARG A 36 -1.16 -0.04 2.50
CA ARG A 36 -0.35 0.41 3.65
C ARG A 36 1.11 0.03 3.49
N ALA A 37 1.38 -1.23 3.12
CA ALA A 37 2.74 -1.71 2.88
C ALA A 37 3.44 -0.96 1.75
N PHE A 38 2.70 -0.55 0.70
CA PHE A 38 3.22 0.34 -0.34
C PHE A 38 3.61 1.73 0.20
N GLY A 39 2.80 2.32 1.09
CA GLY A 39 3.17 3.55 1.80
C GLY A 39 4.49 3.41 2.56
N ILE A 40 4.63 2.36 3.37
CA ILE A 40 5.86 2.02 4.12
C ILE A 40 7.06 1.85 3.17
N LEU A 41 6.88 1.14 2.06
CA LEU A 41 7.93 0.91 1.08
C LEU A 41 8.41 2.22 0.45
N LYS A 42 7.48 3.05 -0.03
CA LYS A 42 7.83 4.28 -0.76
C LYS A 42 8.46 5.33 0.14
N LEU A 43 7.99 5.50 1.37
CA LEU A 43 8.64 6.41 2.32
C LEU A 43 10.04 5.91 2.71
N ALA A 44 10.25 4.59 2.85
CA ALA A 44 11.56 4.02 3.16
C ALA A 44 12.54 4.19 1.98
N ALA A 45 12.06 3.99 0.75
CA ALA A 45 12.85 4.20 -0.46
C ALA A 45 13.23 5.68 -0.64
N ALA A 46 12.32 6.61 -0.35
CA ALA A 46 12.58 8.05 -0.41
C ALA A 46 13.64 8.48 0.62
N ARG A 47 13.51 8.05 1.87
CA ARG A 47 14.52 8.27 2.93
C ARG A 47 15.89 7.73 2.51
N THR A 48 15.93 6.49 2.01
CA THR A 48 17.17 5.87 1.56
C THR A 48 17.82 6.65 0.41
N ASN A 49 17.05 7.03 -0.61
CA ASN A 49 17.56 7.79 -1.74
C ASN A 49 18.04 9.20 -1.34
N ARG A 50 17.38 9.84 -0.38
CA ARG A 50 17.82 11.11 0.22
C ARG A 50 19.16 10.95 0.93
N ASP A 51 19.29 9.90 1.76
CA ASP A 51 20.48 9.66 2.57
C ASP A 51 21.69 9.25 1.69
N LEU A 52 21.44 8.59 0.55
CA LEU A 52 22.43 8.34 -0.50
C LEU A 52 22.77 9.57 -1.36
N GLY A 53 22.06 10.69 -1.20
CA GLY A 53 22.27 11.92 -1.96
C GLY A 53 21.83 11.86 -3.42
N VAL A 54 21.02 10.86 -3.80
CA VAL A 54 20.53 10.67 -5.18
C VAL A 54 19.12 11.23 -5.40
N LEU A 55 18.49 11.78 -4.36
CA LEU A 55 17.20 12.45 -4.40
C LEU A 55 17.31 13.78 -3.62
N ASP A 56 16.79 14.86 -4.22
CA ASP A 56 16.74 16.16 -3.55
C ASP A 56 16.00 16.06 -2.21
N ARG A 57 16.49 16.76 -1.19
CA ARG A 57 15.96 16.66 0.18
C ARG A 57 14.51 17.09 0.25
N LYS A 58 14.11 18.20 -0.39
CA LYS A 58 12.72 18.67 -0.33
C LYS A 58 11.79 17.72 -1.06
N ILE A 59 12.21 17.21 -2.22
CA ILE A 59 11.44 16.19 -2.95
C ILE A 59 11.27 14.93 -2.10
N ALA A 60 12.33 14.46 -1.45
CA ALA A 60 12.25 13.30 -0.58
C ALA A 60 11.31 13.52 0.60
N ASP A 61 11.37 14.67 1.25
CA ASP A 61 10.54 14.98 2.42
C ASP A 61 9.04 15.01 2.03
N TRP A 62 8.67 15.63 0.90
CA TRP A 62 7.28 15.59 0.41
C TRP A 62 6.80 14.16 0.06
N ILE A 63 7.69 13.33 -0.50
CA ILE A 63 7.37 11.92 -0.80
C ILE A 63 7.19 11.12 0.50
N VAL A 64 7.98 11.41 1.52
CA VAL A 64 7.86 10.79 2.85
C VAL A 64 6.52 11.16 3.47
N ASP A 65 6.16 12.44 3.51
CA ASP A 65 4.91 12.92 4.08
C ASP A 65 3.70 12.31 3.36
N ALA A 66 3.69 12.33 2.03
CA ALA A 66 2.63 11.68 1.24
C ALA A 66 2.60 10.14 1.42
N GLY A 67 3.77 9.51 1.57
CA GLY A 67 3.87 8.07 1.88
C GLY A 67 3.33 7.71 3.26
N GLU A 68 3.49 8.60 4.25
CA GLU A 68 2.90 8.46 5.59
C GLU A 68 1.36 8.54 5.54
N GLU A 69 0.79 9.44 4.75
CA GLU A 69 -0.66 9.50 4.53
C GLU A 69 -1.22 8.20 3.90
N VAL A 70 -0.51 7.61 2.92
CA VAL A 70 -0.85 6.28 2.36
C VAL A 70 -0.74 5.19 3.43
N MET A 71 0.31 5.24 4.26
CA MET A 71 0.52 4.29 5.35
C MET A 71 -0.58 4.37 6.41
N HIS A 72 -1.09 5.56 6.73
CA HIS A 72 -2.17 5.78 7.70
C HIS A 72 -3.56 5.50 7.13
N GLY A 73 -3.76 5.69 5.83
CA GLY A 73 -5.01 5.37 5.13
C GLY A 73 -5.82 6.59 4.74
N ASP A 74 -5.23 7.77 4.88
CA ASP A 74 -5.86 9.05 4.55
C ASP A 74 -6.16 9.17 3.05
N LEU A 75 -5.46 8.37 2.23
CA LEU A 75 -5.54 8.38 0.77
C LEU A 75 -6.18 7.12 0.17
N ASP A 76 -6.86 6.29 0.97
CA ASP A 76 -7.38 4.98 0.52
C ASP A 76 -8.35 5.08 -0.67
N ALA A 77 -9.12 6.18 -0.76
CA ALA A 77 -10.04 6.43 -1.88
C ALA A 77 -9.34 6.57 -3.25
N HIS A 78 -8.02 6.78 -3.27
CA HIS A 78 -7.23 6.96 -4.49
C HIS A 78 -6.58 5.67 -5.02
N PHE A 79 -6.95 4.51 -4.46
CA PHE A 79 -6.46 3.20 -4.88
C PHE A 79 -7.59 2.30 -5.43
N PRO A 80 -8.16 2.63 -6.61
CA PRO A 80 -9.36 1.97 -7.11
C PRO A 80 -9.09 0.65 -7.85
N LEU A 81 -7.82 0.25 -8.03
CA LEU A 81 -7.47 -0.88 -8.88
C LEU A 81 -7.95 -2.23 -8.32
N ARG A 82 -8.42 -3.08 -9.23
CA ARG A 82 -8.82 -4.45 -8.94
C ARG A 82 -7.61 -5.36 -8.69
N ILE A 83 -7.82 -6.45 -7.95
CA ILE A 83 -6.81 -7.51 -7.77
C ILE A 83 -6.42 -8.13 -9.12
N TRP A 84 -7.40 -8.27 -10.01
CA TRP A 84 -7.31 -8.98 -11.29
C TRP A 84 -6.64 -8.13 -12.40
N GLN A 85 -5.40 -7.73 -12.15
CA GLN A 85 -4.57 -6.92 -13.05
C GLN A 85 -3.35 -7.72 -13.56
N THR A 86 -2.25 -7.06 -13.97
CA THR A 86 -1.03 -7.79 -14.33
C THR A 86 -0.46 -8.60 -13.16
N GLY A 87 0.10 -9.77 -13.46
CA GLY A 87 0.64 -10.68 -12.44
C GLY A 87 1.86 -10.15 -11.68
N SER A 88 2.59 -9.17 -12.23
CA SER A 88 3.70 -8.49 -11.53
C SER A 88 3.24 -7.37 -10.59
N GLY A 89 1.95 -7.02 -10.59
CA GLY A 89 1.43 -5.92 -9.77
C GLY A 89 1.89 -4.52 -10.19
N THR A 90 2.38 -4.39 -11.42
CA THR A 90 2.93 -3.12 -11.94
C THR A 90 1.92 -1.98 -11.89
N GLN A 91 0.62 -2.22 -12.14
CA GLN A 91 -0.35 -1.13 -12.08
C GLN A 91 -0.61 -0.64 -10.64
N THR A 92 -0.63 -1.50 -9.62
CA THR A 92 -0.68 -1.05 -8.21
C THR A 92 0.57 -0.31 -7.79
N ASN A 93 1.76 -0.73 -8.23
CA ASN A 93 2.99 0.03 -7.98
C ASN A 93 2.89 1.43 -8.61
N MET A 94 2.43 1.51 -9.87
CA MET A 94 2.25 2.80 -10.55
C MET A 94 1.14 3.65 -9.93
N ASN A 95 0.05 3.07 -9.46
CA ASN A 95 -1.00 3.77 -8.73
C ASN A 95 -0.44 4.41 -7.47
N THR A 96 0.36 3.68 -6.71
CA THR A 96 1.06 4.22 -5.54
C THR A 96 1.99 5.37 -5.93
N ASN A 97 2.79 5.19 -6.98
CA ASN A 97 3.70 6.23 -7.47
C ASN A 97 2.95 7.50 -7.88
N GLU A 98 1.85 7.37 -8.60
CA GLU A 98 1.03 8.50 -9.08
C GLU A 98 0.35 9.23 -7.92
N VAL A 99 -0.26 8.50 -6.98
CA VAL A 99 -0.92 9.08 -5.79
C VAL A 99 0.08 9.87 -4.94
N ILE A 100 1.22 9.26 -4.60
CA ILE A 100 2.26 9.92 -3.80
C ILE A 100 2.84 11.12 -4.54
N ALA A 101 3.10 11.00 -5.85
CA ALA A 101 3.64 12.11 -6.63
C ALA A 101 2.67 13.30 -6.67
N ASN A 102 1.39 13.07 -6.96
CA ASN A 102 0.41 14.15 -7.02
C ASN A 102 0.15 14.79 -5.66
N ARG A 103 0.11 13.99 -4.59
CA ARG A 103 -0.01 14.54 -3.23
C ARG A 103 1.22 15.38 -2.85
N ALA A 104 2.42 14.90 -3.18
CA ALA A 104 3.65 15.65 -2.96
C ALA A 104 3.74 16.93 -3.82
N ILE A 105 3.21 16.91 -5.05
CA ILE A 105 3.08 18.11 -5.90
C ILE A 105 2.15 19.14 -5.25
N GLU A 106 1.02 18.69 -4.71
CA GLU A 106 0.08 19.57 -4.02
C GLU A 106 0.70 20.20 -2.77
N MET A 107 1.42 19.42 -1.95
CA MET A 107 2.19 19.92 -0.81
C MET A 107 3.24 20.97 -1.22
N ALA A 108 3.80 20.84 -2.42
CA ALA A 108 4.73 21.81 -3.00
C ALA A 108 4.06 23.04 -3.65
N GLY A 109 2.72 23.12 -3.65
CA GLY A 109 1.96 24.17 -4.32
C GLY A 109 2.00 24.09 -5.85
N GLY A 110 2.31 22.92 -6.40
CA GLY A 110 2.38 22.68 -7.84
C GLY A 110 1.03 22.32 -8.48
N VAL A 111 1.07 21.94 -9.75
CA VAL A 111 -0.12 21.57 -10.53
C VAL A 111 -0.23 20.05 -10.62
N LEU A 112 -1.32 19.46 -10.11
CA LEU A 112 -1.56 18.02 -10.19
C LEU A 112 -1.46 17.49 -11.63
N GLY A 113 -0.88 16.31 -11.81
CA GLY A 113 -0.69 15.67 -13.12
C GLY A 113 0.48 16.21 -13.95
N SER A 114 1.04 17.37 -13.58
CA SER A 114 2.22 17.96 -14.25
C SER A 114 3.49 17.12 -14.11
N LYS A 115 3.55 16.27 -13.08
CA LYS A 115 4.74 15.49 -12.68
C LYS A 115 5.91 16.37 -12.25
N SER A 116 5.63 17.61 -11.85
CA SER A 116 6.59 18.60 -11.37
C SER A 116 6.06 19.28 -10.11
N PRO A 117 6.87 19.43 -9.05
CA PRO A 117 8.28 19.04 -8.96
C PRO A 117 8.53 17.54 -8.72
N VAL A 118 7.48 16.75 -8.47
CA VAL A 118 7.63 15.32 -8.11
C VAL A 118 7.15 14.41 -9.26
N HIS A 119 8.07 13.64 -9.84
CA HIS A 119 7.76 12.72 -10.92
C HIS A 119 7.53 11.29 -10.37
N PRO A 120 6.44 10.60 -10.76
CA PRO A 120 6.10 9.28 -10.22
C PRO A 120 7.18 8.22 -10.49
N ASN A 121 7.82 8.22 -11.66
CA ASN A 121 8.91 7.28 -11.95
C ASN A 121 10.26 7.78 -11.44
N ASP A 122 10.71 8.94 -11.93
CA ASP A 122 12.03 9.47 -11.65
C ASP A 122 12.27 9.80 -10.17
N HIS A 123 11.24 10.12 -9.38
CA HIS A 123 11.40 10.44 -7.96
C HIS A 123 10.81 9.34 -7.06
N VAL A 124 9.51 9.04 -7.18
CA VAL A 124 8.83 8.10 -6.27
C VAL A 124 9.27 6.64 -6.51
N ASN A 125 9.51 6.26 -7.77
CA ASN A 125 9.98 4.93 -8.17
C ASN A 125 11.50 4.87 -8.40
N LYS A 126 12.26 5.85 -7.91
CA LYS A 126 13.72 5.91 -8.12
C LYS A 126 14.41 4.69 -7.52
N GLY A 127 15.20 3.99 -8.34
CA GLY A 127 15.95 2.80 -7.93
C GLY A 127 15.09 1.55 -7.67
N GLN A 128 13.85 1.52 -8.15
CA GLN A 128 12.89 0.45 -7.88
C GLN A 128 12.32 -0.15 -9.18
N SER A 129 11.86 -1.40 -9.11
CA SER A 129 11.14 -2.09 -10.19
C SER A 129 9.84 -2.68 -9.65
N SER A 130 8.77 -2.74 -10.44
CA SER A 130 7.54 -3.41 -9.96
C SER A 130 7.81 -4.84 -9.47
N ASN A 131 8.80 -5.49 -10.08
CA ASN A 131 9.19 -6.87 -9.80
C ASN A 131 9.89 -7.05 -8.44
N ASP A 132 10.43 -5.98 -7.85
CA ASP A 132 10.96 -5.99 -6.48
C ASP A 132 10.00 -5.30 -5.50
N THR A 133 9.27 -4.27 -5.92
CA THR A 133 8.38 -3.51 -5.03
C THR A 133 7.14 -4.31 -4.63
N PHE A 134 6.50 -5.01 -5.57
CA PHE A 134 5.23 -5.68 -5.27
C PHE A 134 5.44 -6.88 -4.33
N PRO A 135 6.44 -7.77 -4.56
CA PRO A 135 6.77 -8.82 -3.60
C PRO A 135 7.20 -8.26 -2.23
N THR A 136 7.94 -7.14 -2.19
CA THR A 136 8.31 -6.50 -0.93
C THR A 136 7.06 -6.04 -0.16
N ALA A 137 6.13 -5.36 -0.83
CA ALA A 137 4.87 -4.93 -0.21
C ALA A 137 4.02 -6.13 0.26
N MET A 138 3.97 -7.23 -0.51
CA MET A 138 3.29 -8.46 -0.09
C MET A 138 3.84 -9.02 1.22
N HIS A 139 5.17 -9.08 1.35
CA HIS A 139 5.81 -9.61 2.56
C HIS A 139 5.62 -8.70 3.76
N ILE A 140 5.70 -7.37 3.59
CA ILE A 140 5.40 -6.40 4.66
C ILE A 140 3.94 -6.57 5.13
N ALA A 141 2.99 -6.59 4.20
CA ALA A 141 1.57 -6.72 4.53
C ALA A 141 1.25 -8.03 5.25
N ALA A 142 1.79 -9.15 4.77
CA ALA A 142 1.59 -10.46 5.40
C ALA A 142 2.19 -10.51 6.80
N ALA A 143 3.40 -9.98 7.00
CA ALA A 143 4.04 -9.93 8.31
C ALA A 143 3.25 -9.07 9.30
N GLU A 144 2.79 -7.87 8.89
CA GLU A 144 1.97 -6.99 9.72
C GLU A 144 0.64 -7.67 10.11
N GLU A 145 -0.09 -8.29 9.17
CA GLU A 145 -1.35 -8.97 9.48
C GLU A 145 -1.15 -10.21 10.38
N ILE A 146 -0.07 -10.97 10.18
CA ILE A 146 0.24 -12.14 11.01
C ILE A 146 0.51 -11.70 12.46
N GLU A 147 1.41 -10.74 12.67
CA GLU A 147 1.82 -10.34 14.01
C GLU A 147 0.71 -9.57 14.73
N HIS A 148 0.11 -8.59 14.07
CA HIS A 148 -0.76 -7.62 14.73
C HIS A 148 -2.23 -8.06 14.81
N ARG A 149 -2.67 -8.98 13.92
CA ARG A 149 -4.06 -9.46 13.89
C ARG A 149 -4.18 -10.95 14.20
N LEU A 150 -3.52 -11.82 13.43
CA LEU A 150 -3.72 -13.27 13.52
C LEU A 150 -3.20 -13.83 14.84
N LEU A 151 -1.93 -13.63 15.15
CA LEU A 151 -1.31 -14.16 16.36
C LEU A 151 -1.95 -13.59 17.63
N LYS A 152 -2.31 -12.31 17.62
CA LYS A 152 -3.09 -11.69 18.70
C LYS A 152 -4.41 -12.43 18.94
N SER A 153 -5.19 -12.68 17.88
CA SER A 153 -6.49 -13.35 17.97
C SER A 153 -6.37 -14.81 18.42
N VAL A 154 -5.40 -15.55 17.89
CA VAL A 154 -5.14 -16.95 18.27
C VAL A 154 -4.67 -17.05 19.73
N ARG A 155 -3.78 -16.16 20.18
CA ARG A 155 -3.33 -16.09 21.59
C ARG A 155 -4.52 -15.81 22.52
N GLU A 156 -5.43 -14.94 22.12
CA GLU A 156 -6.65 -14.66 22.89
C GLU A 156 -7.58 -15.88 22.96
N LEU A 157 -7.86 -16.53 21.83
CA LEU A 157 -8.66 -17.75 21.79
C LEU A 157 -8.07 -18.83 22.69
N LYS A 158 -6.76 -19.07 22.57
CA LYS A 158 -6.01 -20.02 23.42
C LYS A 158 -6.22 -19.70 24.90
N ARG A 159 -6.04 -18.44 25.31
CA ARG A 159 -6.21 -18.00 26.70
C ARG A 159 -7.63 -18.28 27.22
N LYS A 160 -8.66 -18.00 26.41
CA LYS A 160 -10.07 -18.23 26.79
C LYS A 160 -10.39 -19.72 26.90
N LEU A 161 -9.92 -20.53 25.95
CA LEU A 161 -10.07 -21.98 25.98
C LEU A 161 -9.34 -22.60 27.18
N SER A 162 -8.09 -22.19 27.46
CA SER A 162 -7.35 -22.65 28.63
C SER A 162 -8.03 -22.28 29.95
N ARG A 163 -8.72 -21.13 30.01
CA ARG A 163 -9.53 -20.79 31.18
C ARG A 163 -10.70 -21.76 31.35
N LYS A 164 -11.45 -22.03 30.27
CA LYS A 164 -12.57 -22.98 30.30
C LYS A 164 -12.13 -24.41 30.60
N GLN A 165 -10.98 -24.83 30.08
CA GLN A 165 -10.36 -26.10 30.42
C GLN A 165 -10.17 -26.24 31.94
N LYS A 166 -9.65 -25.20 32.61
CA LYS A 166 -9.49 -25.19 34.08
C LYS A 166 -10.83 -25.19 34.81
N GLU A 167 -11.79 -24.39 34.36
CA GLU A 167 -13.15 -24.34 34.94
C GLU A 167 -13.89 -25.69 34.84
N PHE A 168 -13.63 -26.47 33.80
CA PHE A 168 -14.30 -27.76 33.54
C PHE A 168 -13.46 -28.97 33.96
N ASN A 169 -12.36 -28.78 34.69
CA ASN A 169 -11.42 -29.84 35.03
C ASN A 169 -12.09 -31.01 35.78
N ASP A 170 -13.10 -30.71 36.60
CA ASP A 170 -13.75 -31.70 37.46
C ASP A 170 -15.02 -32.30 36.82
N ILE A 171 -15.36 -31.91 35.58
CA ILE A 171 -16.53 -32.42 34.85
C ILE A 171 -16.15 -33.68 34.07
N VAL A 172 -16.53 -34.85 34.60
CA VAL A 172 -16.36 -36.13 33.92
C VAL A 172 -17.38 -36.26 32.79
N LYS A 173 -16.94 -36.68 31.60
CA LYS A 173 -17.79 -36.92 30.43
C LYS A 173 -17.46 -38.23 29.75
N ILE A 174 -18.44 -38.84 29.09
CA ILE A 174 -18.21 -40.01 28.23
C ILE A 174 -17.49 -39.58 26.94
N GLY A 175 -16.45 -40.33 26.56
CA GLY A 175 -15.76 -40.17 25.30
C GLY A 175 -16.64 -40.58 24.11
N ARG A 176 -16.41 -39.98 22.94
CA ARG A 176 -16.96 -40.44 21.66
C ARG A 176 -15.78 -40.66 20.72
N THR A 177 -15.72 -41.84 20.13
CA THR A 177 -14.69 -42.27 19.17
C THR A 177 -15.30 -42.39 17.79
#